data_AF-A0A939RIA2-F1
#
_entry.id   AF-A0A939RIA2-F1
#
_cell.length_a   1.000
_cell.length_b   1.000
_cell.length_c   1.000
_cell.angle_alpha   90.00
_cell.angle_beta   90.00
_cell.angle_gamma   90.00
#
_symmetry.space_group_name_H-M   'P 1'
#
loop_
_entity.id
_entity.type
_entity.pdbx_description
1 polymer ?
#
loop_
_entity_poly.entity_id
_entity_poly.type
_entity_poly.pdbx_seq_one_letter_code
_entity_poly.pdbx_strand_id
1 'polypeptide(L)'
;MITDLLPGRKNTESGKDYENMFFEEISRLTSNEVSVLEKRLKELKETIKVFKEQYDDGDYEVAPLIDNATNDAKHTVEEIKTARKRGSKPYFGRIIFDNDSVYIGRTGIRRNQTEILVADWRAPISNAYYENGLGEISFKTPDGDDVNINVSLKRTFDISEGKLVDYYDSEAAADDELLNKYLAKNKQAVLNEIIATIQKEQNDIIRMSPKHNLIVQGVAGSGKTTVAMHRISYLLYNYGDYLRPEAFYIIGSNKMLLKYITGVLPDLGVDGFGQMTMEELFTRLMYTDWDPFRYCIRETDTTDPAAARKGTGEFFRKLKSFLDEYEWQYIKTDDIILDPNQFTEGFEND
;
A
#
# COMPACT_ATOMS: atom_id res chain seq x y z
N MET A 1 -8.01 -7.68 19.21
CA MET A 1 -7.84 -8.25 20.56
C MET A 1 -6.33 -8.28 20.83
N ILE A 2 -5.86 -7.83 22.00
CA ILE A 2 -4.43 -7.55 22.31
C ILE A 2 -3.50 -8.77 22.10
N THR A 3 -4.05 -9.98 21.97
CA THR A 3 -3.33 -11.21 21.63
C THR A 3 -2.72 -11.24 20.22
N ASP A 4 -3.15 -10.38 19.29
CA ASP A 4 -2.53 -10.25 17.96
C ASP A 4 -1.26 -9.37 17.98
N LEU A 5 -0.97 -8.68 19.09
CA LEU A 5 0.11 -7.69 19.18
C LEU A 5 1.48 -8.28 19.53
N LEU A 6 1.56 -9.53 19.96
CA LEU A 6 2.82 -10.13 20.41
C LEU A 6 3.02 -11.52 19.80
N PRO A 7 3.37 -11.62 18.51
CA PRO A 7 3.83 -12.85 17.85
C PRO A 7 5.23 -13.26 18.33
N GLY A 8 5.53 -13.03 19.62
CA GLY A 8 6.82 -13.29 20.23
C GLY A 8 7.07 -14.79 20.33
N ARG A 9 8.18 -15.24 19.76
CA ARG A 9 8.75 -16.55 20.09
C ARG A 9 9.63 -16.34 21.33
N LYS A 10 9.36 -17.08 22.41
CA LYS A 10 10.16 -17.11 23.65
C LYS A 10 11.54 -17.71 23.38
N ASN A 11 12.36 -17.00 22.64
CA ASN A 11 13.71 -17.39 22.30
C ASN A 11 14.59 -16.16 22.07
N THR A 12 15.67 -16.08 22.86
CA THR A 12 16.65 -15.00 22.80
C THR A 12 17.99 -15.45 22.20
N GLU A 13 18.10 -16.69 21.70
CA GLU A 13 19.31 -17.18 21.00
C GLU A 13 19.60 -16.33 19.76
N SER A 14 20.86 -15.93 19.58
CA SER A 14 21.27 -14.92 18.59
C SER A 14 22.57 -15.28 17.83
N GLY A 15 23.02 -16.53 17.90
CA GLY A 15 24.23 -16.99 17.21
C GLY A 15 24.00 -17.24 15.71
N LYS A 16 25.06 -17.15 14.90
CA LYS A 16 25.02 -17.40 13.44
C LYS A 16 24.47 -18.78 13.08
N ASP A 17 24.77 -19.81 13.88
CA ASP A 17 24.24 -21.16 13.70
C ASP A 17 22.72 -21.20 13.88
N TYR A 18 22.20 -20.52 14.90
CA TYR A 18 20.76 -20.40 15.13
C TYR A 18 20.06 -19.67 13.98
N GLU A 19 20.64 -18.55 13.51
CA GLU A 19 20.07 -17.79 12.40
C GLU A 19 20.06 -18.59 11.09
N ASN A 20 21.10 -19.40 10.83
CA ASN A 20 21.14 -20.32 9.70
C ASN A 20 20.07 -21.41 9.82
N MET A 21 19.93 -22.03 11.01
CA MET A 21 18.90 -23.04 11.25
C MET A 21 17.49 -22.47 11.04
N PHE A 22 17.22 -21.27 11.56
CA PHE A 22 15.93 -20.62 11.38
C PHE A 22 15.68 -20.27 9.91
N PHE A 23 16.69 -19.78 9.19
CA PHE A 23 16.60 -19.50 7.76
C PHE A 23 16.26 -20.76 6.95
N GLU A 24 16.91 -21.89 7.24
CA GLU A 24 16.63 -23.18 6.61
C GLU A 24 15.20 -23.66 6.89
N GLU A 25 14.73 -23.49 8.13
CA GLU A 25 13.36 -23.81 8.53
C GLU A 25 12.32 -23.05 7.67
N ILE A 26 12.49 -21.73 7.55
CA ILE A 26 11.62 -20.87 6.76
C ILE A 26 11.71 -21.19 5.26
N SER A 27 12.92 -21.45 4.77
CA SER A 27 13.15 -21.85 3.37
C SER A 27 12.45 -23.16 3.05
N ARG A 28 12.41 -24.11 3.98
CA ARG A 28 11.68 -25.37 3.82
C ARG A 28 10.17 -25.16 3.81
N LEU A 29 9.64 -24.33 4.70
CA LEU A 29 8.20 -24.02 4.76
C LEU A 29 7.72 -23.36 3.47
N THR A 30 8.43 -22.34 3.00
CA THR A 30 8.08 -21.64 1.76
C THR A 30 8.23 -22.53 0.53
N SER A 31 9.24 -23.41 0.50
CA SER A 31 9.42 -24.39 -0.58
C SER A 31 8.30 -25.44 -0.62
N ASN A 32 7.83 -25.91 0.54
CA ASN A 32 6.68 -26.82 0.62
C ASN A 32 5.40 -26.14 0.09
N GLU A 33 5.16 -24.89 0.45
CA GLU A 33 4.02 -24.11 -0.04
C GLU A 33 4.06 -23.95 -1.56
N VAL A 34 5.22 -23.59 -2.12
CA VAL A 34 5.41 -23.51 -3.58
C VAL A 34 5.12 -24.85 -4.25
N SER A 35 5.60 -25.96 -3.68
CA SER A 35 5.34 -27.30 -4.23
C SER A 35 3.84 -27.66 -4.24
N VAL A 36 3.10 -27.28 -3.19
CA VAL A 36 1.64 -27.48 -3.13
C VAL A 36 0.93 -26.66 -4.21
N LEU A 37 1.30 -25.39 -4.39
CA LEU A 37 0.72 -24.52 -5.42
C LEU A 37 1.05 -25.01 -6.84
N GLU A 38 2.28 -25.49 -7.07
CA GLU A 38 2.67 -26.08 -8.36
C GLU A 38 1.87 -27.34 -8.69
N LYS A 39 1.61 -28.18 -7.68
CA LYS A 39 0.74 -29.36 -7.85
C LYS A 39 -0.69 -28.94 -8.22
N ARG A 40 -1.27 -27.95 -7.52
CA ARG A 40 -2.59 -27.39 -7.84
C ARG A 40 -2.62 -26.83 -9.26
N LEU A 41 -1.58 -26.10 -9.68
CA LEU A 41 -1.49 -25.56 -11.04
C LEU A 41 -1.46 -26.68 -12.10
N LYS A 42 -0.79 -27.79 -11.81
CA LYS A 42 -0.77 -28.96 -12.69
C LYS A 42 -2.17 -29.57 -12.85
N GLU A 43 -2.89 -29.76 -11.75
CA GLU A 43 -4.27 -30.28 -11.74
C GLU A 43 -5.23 -29.37 -12.51
N LEU A 44 -5.11 -28.04 -12.35
CA LEU A 44 -5.89 -27.07 -13.11
C LEU A 44 -5.59 -27.14 -14.62
N LYS A 45 -4.32 -27.28 -15.00
CA LYS A 45 -3.93 -27.43 -16.41
C LYS A 45 -4.47 -28.71 -17.04
N GLU A 46 -4.46 -29.82 -16.30
CA GLU A 46 -5.07 -31.08 -16.74
C GLU A 46 -6.59 -30.93 -16.91
N THR A 47 -7.25 -30.27 -15.96
CA THR A 47 -8.70 -29.97 -16.02
C THR A 47 -9.06 -29.11 -17.23
N ILE A 48 -8.32 -28.03 -17.47
CA ILE A 48 -8.50 -27.16 -18.65
C ILE A 48 -8.34 -27.96 -19.94
N LYS A 49 -7.39 -28.90 -20.00
CA LYS A 49 -7.17 -29.75 -21.17
C LYS A 49 -8.39 -30.64 -21.43
N VAL A 50 -8.92 -31.32 -20.41
CA VAL A 50 -10.11 -32.18 -20.54
C VAL A 50 -11.32 -31.39 -21.02
N PHE A 51 -11.59 -30.21 -20.44
CA PHE A 51 -12.72 -29.38 -20.87
C PHE A 51 -12.54 -28.85 -22.30
N LYS A 52 -11.32 -28.55 -22.73
CA LYS A 52 -11.07 -28.17 -24.14
C LYS A 52 -11.34 -29.32 -25.10
N GLU A 53 -10.95 -30.54 -24.76
CA GLU A 53 -11.26 -31.73 -25.57
C GLU A 53 -12.79 -31.92 -25.69
N GLN A 54 -13.54 -31.76 -24.60
CA GLN A 54 -15.01 -31.82 -24.61
C GLN A 54 -15.65 -30.70 -25.47
N TYR A 55 -15.11 -29.48 -25.37
CA TYR A 55 -15.55 -28.36 -26.19
C TYR A 55 -15.32 -28.62 -27.69
N ASP A 56 -14.16 -29.19 -28.05
CA ASP A 56 -13.82 -29.54 -29.42
C ASP A 56 -14.69 -30.70 -29.96
N ASP A 57 -15.14 -31.61 -29.08
CA ASP A 57 -16.11 -32.67 -29.37
C ASP A 57 -17.57 -32.17 -29.48
N GLY A 58 -17.81 -30.88 -29.27
CA GLY A 58 -19.10 -30.21 -29.48
C GLY A 58 -19.91 -29.91 -28.20
N ASP A 59 -19.36 -30.16 -27.01
CA ASP A 59 -19.98 -29.77 -25.74
C ASP A 59 -19.60 -28.33 -25.39
N TYR A 60 -20.35 -27.37 -25.92
CA TYR A 60 -20.10 -25.95 -25.68
C TYR A 60 -20.47 -25.49 -24.26
N GLU A 61 -21.15 -26.30 -23.45
CA GLU A 61 -21.55 -25.95 -22.08
C GLU A 61 -20.34 -25.86 -21.12
N VAL A 62 -19.20 -26.44 -21.51
CA VAL A 62 -17.95 -26.40 -20.73
C VAL A 62 -17.17 -25.09 -20.87
N ALA A 63 -17.55 -24.20 -21.79
CA ALA A 63 -16.90 -22.91 -22.00
C ALA A 63 -16.72 -22.08 -20.70
N PRO A 64 -17.77 -21.84 -19.88
CA PRO A 64 -17.61 -21.14 -18.60
C PRO A 64 -16.68 -21.87 -17.62
N LEU A 65 -16.62 -23.21 -17.66
CA LEU A 65 -15.72 -24.00 -16.82
C LEU A 65 -14.26 -23.81 -17.23
N ILE A 66 -13.98 -23.72 -18.54
CA ILE A 66 -12.65 -23.38 -19.07
C ILE A 66 -12.22 -22.00 -18.60
N ASP A 67 -13.10 -21.00 -18.69
CA ASP A 67 -12.80 -19.63 -18.29
C ASP A 67 -12.48 -19.53 -16.79
N ASN A 68 -13.31 -20.16 -15.95
CA ASN A 68 -13.09 -20.21 -14.50
C ASN A 68 -11.76 -20.90 -14.15
N ALA A 69 -11.52 -22.09 -14.69
CA ALA A 69 -10.28 -22.83 -14.44
C ALA A 69 -9.04 -22.08 -14.95
N THR A 70 -9.17 -21.35 -16.07
CA THR A 70 -8.10 -20.52 -16.63
C THR A 70 -7.79 -19.33 -15.72
N ASN A 71 -8.82 -18.69 -15.15
CA ASN A 71 -8.63 -17.59 -14.20
C ASN A 71 -8.00 -18.09 -12.90
N ASP A 72 -8.44 -19.23 -12.37
CA ASP A 72 -7.82 -19.87 -11.20
C ASP A 72 -6.36 -20.25 -11.46
N ALA A 73 -6.05 -20.76 -12.65
CA ALA A 73 -4.68 -21.07 -13.04
C ALA A 73 -3.80 -19.81 -13.12
N LYS A 74 -4.32 -18.71 -13.66
CA LYS A 74 -3.63 -17.41 -13.66
C LYS A 74 -3.36 -16.92 -12.23
N HIS A 75 -4.36 -16.99 -11.35
CA HIS A 75 -4.21 -16.59 -9.94
C HIS A 75 -3.15 -17.44 -9.24
N THR A 76 -3.20 -18.77 -9.43
CA THR A 76 -2.22 -19.71 -8.86
C THR A 76 -0.80 -19.42 -9.35
N VAL A 77 -0.61 -19.00 -10.60
CA VAL A 77 0.69 -18.59 -11.13
C VAL A 77 1.25 -17.35 -10.40
N GLU A 78 0.41 -16.35 -10.13
CA GLU A 78 0.83 -15.16 -9.37
C GLU A 78 1.12 -15.49 -7.89
N GLU A 79 0.34 -16.38 -7.27
CA GLU A 79 0.62 -16.91 -5.94
C GLU A 79 1.98 -17.62 -5.87
N ILE A 80 2.30 -18.46 -6.86
CA ILE A 80 3.61 -19.13 -6.94
C ILE A 80 4.75 -18.11 -7.06
N LYS A 81 4.61 -17.11 -7.92
CA LYS A 81 5.63 -16.04 -8.08
C LYS A 81 5.85 -15.31 -6.76
N THR A 82 4.76 -14.97 -6.06
CA THR A 82 4.79 -14.27 -4.78
C THR A 82 5.42 -15.13 -3.69
N ALA A 83 5.03 -16.39 -3.58
CA ALA A 83 5.59 -17.35 -2.62
C ALA A 83 7.09 -17.58 -2.84
N ARG A 84 7.54 -17.70 -4.09
CA ARG A 84 8.97 -17.80 -4.43
C ARG A 84 9.75 -16.53 -4.08
N LYS A 85 9.19 -15.35 -4.36
CA LYS A 85 9.79 -14.05 -4.00
C LYS A 85 9.89 -13.90 -2.48
N ARG A 86 8.88 -14.37 -1.74
CA ARG A 86 8.92 -14.44 -0.27
C ARG A 86 9.98 -15.42 0.23
N GLY A 87 10.09 -16.61 -0.38
CA GLY A 87 11.10 -17.60 0.01
C GLY A 87 12.54 -17.16 -0.23
N SER A 88 12.80 -16.34 -1.25
CA SER A 88 14.17 -15.86 -1.53
C SER A 88 14.68 -14.83 -0.52
N LYS A 89 13.77 -14.05 0.08
CA LYS A 89 14.04 -13.06 1.14
C LYS A 89 12.86 -13.01 2.14
N PRO A 90 12.77 -13.98 3.06
CA PRO A 90 11.58 -14.14 3.90
C PRO A 90 11.43 -13.07 4.98
N TYR A 91 12.55 -12.60 5.53
CA TYR A 91 12.62 -11.55 6.53
C TYR A 91 13.87 -10.69 6.27
N PHE A 92 13.86 -9.47 6.78
CA PHE A 92 15.00 -8.55 6.72
C PHE A 92 15.45 -8.10 8.10
N GLY A 93 14.62 -8.25 9.13
CA GLY A 93 14.92 -7.76 10.47
C GLY A 93 14.51 -8.75 11.55
N ARG A 94 15.11 -8.60 12.74
CA ARG A 94 14.67 -9.23 13.98
C ARG A 94 14.81 -8.25 15.12
N ILE A 95 13.85 -8.26 16.02
CA ILE A 95 13.95 -7.59 17.31
C ILE A 95 13.80 -8.62 18.43
N ILE A 96 14.55 -8.44 19.52
CA ILE A 96 14.36 -9.15 20.79
C ILE A 96 13.90 -8.12 21.80
N PHE A 97 12.79 -8.40 22.48
CA PHE A 97 12.17 -7.49 23.44
C PHE A 97 11.52 -8.29 24.56
N ASP A 98 11.59 -7.83 25.81
CA ASP A 98 10.90 -8.45 26.97
C ASP A 98 11.02 -9.99 27.09
N ASN A 99 12.16 -10.57 26.68
CA ASN A 99 12.44 -12.01 26.57
C ASN A 99 11.68 -12.79 25.45
N ASP A 100 11.07 -12.06 24.53
CA ASP A 100 10.50 -12.56 23.28
C ASP A 100 11.29 -12.07 22.07
N SER A 101 11.06 -12.67 20.91
CA SER A 101 11.63 -12.22 19.66
C SER A 101 10.64 -12.30 18.51
N VAL A 102 10.77 -11.38 17.55
CA VAL A 102 9.99 -11.39 16.32
C VAL A 102 10.89 -11.09 15.13
N TYR A 103 10.75 -11.92 14.09
CA TYR A 103 11.33 -11.66 12.78
C TYR A 103 10.38 -10.81 11.96
N ILE A 104 10.91 -9.88 11.18
CA ILE A 104 10.13 -8.91 10.41
C ILE A 104 10.48 -9.05 8.95
N GLY A 105 9.44 -9.20 8.12
CA GLY A 105 9.56 -9.39 6.69
C GLY A 105 8.56 -8.55 5.92
N ARG A 106 8.69 -8.60 4.59
CA ARG A 106 7.77 -7.89 3.68
C ARG A 106 6.32 -8.35 3.85
N THR A 107 6.15 -9.64 4.11
CA THR A 107 4.85 -10.30 4.27
C THR A 107 4.94 -11.25 5.44
N GLY A 108 3.84 -11.43 6.17
CA GLY A 108 3.79 -12.41 7.25
C GLY A 108 4.02 -13.85 6.77
N ILE A 109 4.74 -14.64 7.57
CA ILE A 109 4.89 -16.10 7.40
C ILE A 109 4.38 -16.77 8.67
N ARG A 110 3.44 -17.68 8.52
CA ARG A 110 2.83 -18.42 9.62
C ARG A 110 3.07 -19.91 9.42
N ARG A 111 3.35 -20.63 10.50
CA ARG A 111 3.43 -22.10 10.46
C ARG A 111 2.04 -22.72 10.49
N ASN A 112 1.15 -22.14 11.29
CA ASN A 112 -0.23 -22.56 11.47
C ASN A 112 -1.10 -21.33 11.80
N GLN A 113 -2.36 -21.54 12.16
CA GLN A 113 -3.29 -20.43 12.42
C GLN A 113 -2.86 -19.50 13.56
N THR A 114 -2.07 -20.00 14.52
CA THR A 114 -1.70 -19.28 15.75
C THR A 114 -0.23 -18.87 15.82
N GLU A 115 0.65 -19.60 15.12
CA GLU A 115 2.11 -19.40 15.20
C GLU A 115 2.59 -18.58 14.00
N ILE A 116 2.89 -17.30 14.26
CA ILE A 116 3.53 -16.38 13.32
C ILE A 116 5.04 -16.50 13.48
N LEU A 117 5.75 -16.92 12.43
CA LEU A 117 7.21 -17.03 12.44
C LEU A 117 7.88 -15.73 11.97
N VAL A 118 7.25 -15.04 11.03
CA VAL A 118 7.68 -13.74 10.52
C VAL A 118 6.48 -12.81 10.52
N ALA A 119 6.60 -11.66 11.17
CA ALA A 119 5.63 -10.58 11.13
C ALA A 119 5.76 -9.76 9.85
N ASP A 120 4.63 -9.31 9.32
CA ASP A 120 4.59 -8.34 8.23
C ASP A 120 5.08 -6.98 8.75
N TRP A 121 5.92 -6.27 7.99
CA TRP A 121 6.43 -4.95 8.37
C TRP A 121 5.32 -3.93 8.69
N ARG A 122 4.11 -4.11 8.15
CA ARG A 122 2.93 -3.26 8.41
C ARG A 122 2.25 -3.55 9.74
N ALA A 123 2.58 -4.66 10.39
CA ALA A 123 2.03 -5.00 11.69
C ALA A 123 2.42 -3.94 12.75
N PRO A 124 1.59 -3.73 13.79
CA PRO A 124 1.88 -2.77 14.84
C PRO A 124 3.22 -3.03 15.54
N ILE A 125 3.51 -4.29 15.89
CA ILE A 125 4.77 -4.69 16.57
C ILE A 125 6.02 -4.38 15.74
N SER A 126 5.92 -4.38 14.41
CA SER A 126 7.04 -4.06 13.53
C SER A 126 7.43 -2.58 13.59
N ASN A 127 6.62 -1.71 14.20
CA ASN A 127 7.00 -0.33 14.45
C ASN A 127 8.28 -0.22 15.29
N ALA A 128 8.42 -1.11 16.27
CA ALA A 128 9.59 -1.18 17.15
C ALA A 128 10.94 -1.32 16.43
N TYR A 129 10.96 -1.95 15.25
CA TYR A 129 12.19 -2.07 14.46
C TYR A 129 12.64 -0.74 13.82
N TYR A 130 11.68 0.13 13.51
CA TYR A 130 11.93 1.44 12.91
C TYR A 130 12.17 2.55 13.94
N GLU A 131 11.98 2.25 15.22
CA GLU A 131 12.38 3.15 16.30
C GLU A 131 13.91 3.25 16.41
N ASN A 132 14.37 4.39 16.90
CA ASN A 132 15.79 4.66 17.07
C ASN A 132 16.29 4.05 18.38
N GLY A 133 17.35 3.26 18.29
CA GLY A 133 18.09 2.75 19.45
C GLY A 133 17.55 1.45 20.05
N LEU A 134 18.17 1.07 21.17
CA LEU A 134 17.78 -0.05 22.03
C LEU A 134 17.28 0.51 23.38
N GLY A 135 16.59 -0.32 24.15
CA GLY A 135 16.03 0.03 25.45
C GLY A 135 14.52 0.22 25.42
N GLU A 136 14.01 1.05 26.32
CA GLU A 136 12.58 1.35 26.42
C GLU A 136 12.13 2.19 25.22
N ILE A 137 11.23 1.61 24.43
CA ILE A 137 10.59 2.29 23.31
C ILE A 137 9.08 2.26 23.49
N SER A 138 8.43 3.29 22.95
CA SER A 138 6.98 3.43 22.95
C SER A 138 6.50 3.66 21.53
N PHE A 139 5.48 2.94 21.11
CA PHE A 139 4.88 3.13 19.80
C PHE A 139 3.36 2.99 19.82
N LYS A 140 2.70 3.64 18.86
CA LYS A 140 1.23 3.62 18.75
C LYS A 140 0.73 2.48 17.89
N THR A 141 -0.34 1.86 18.34
CA THR A 141 -1.16 0.95 17.53
C THR A 141 -2.09 1.75 16.59
N PRO A 142 -2.63 1.12 15.53
CA PRO A 142 -3.61 1.76 14.65
C PRO A 142 -4.85 2.31 15.38
N ASP A 143 -5.24 1.67 16.50
CA ASP A 143 -6.37 2.10 17.34
C ASP A 143 -6.03 3.32 18.21
N GLY A 144 -4.74 3.64 18.35
CA GLY A 144 -4.23 4.79 19.09
C GLY A 144 -3.67 4.46 20.47
N ASP A 145 -3.68 3.19 20.87
CA ASP A 145 -3.10 2.73 22.13
C ASP A 145 -1.57 2.79 22.08
N ASP A 146 -0.95 3.29 23.16
CA ASP A 146 0.49 3.29 23.34
C ASP A 146 0.96 1.92 23.86
N VAL A 147 1.96 1.34 23.19
CA VAL A 147 2.60 0.08 23.56
C VAL A 147 4.04 0.38 23.96
N ASN A 148 4.42 -0.03 25.16
CA ASN A 148 5.78 0.12 25.68
C ASN A 148 6.44 -1.25 25.75
N ILE A 149 7.62 -1.38 25.17
CA ILE A 149 8.45 -2.59 25.21
C ILE A 149 9.92 -2.23 25.43
N ASN A 150 10.69 -3.15 26.00
CA ASN A 150 12.13 -2.98 26.13
C ASN A 150 12.87 -3.82 25.08
N VAL A 151 13.42 -3.17 24.05
CA VAL A 151 14.15 -3.83 22.96
C VAL A 151 15.61 -4.02 23.36
N SER A 152 16.04 -5.27 23.51
CA SER A 152 17.41 -5.62 23.84
C SER A 152 18.30 -5.85 22.61
N LEU A 153 17.71 -6.14 21.45
CA LEU A 153 18.45 -6.38 20.21
C LEU A 153 17.63 -5.95 19.00
N LYS A 154 18.28 -5.27 18.07
CA LYS A 154 17.78 -4.96 16.72
C LYS A 154 18.82 -5.45 15.73
N ARG A 155 18.39 -6.35 14.84
CA ARG A 155 19.23 -6.98 13.83
C ARG A 155 18.65 -6.80 12.45
N THR A 156 19.50 -6.48 11.50
CA THR A 156 19.18 -6.38 10.09
C THR A 156 19.95 -7.45 9.32
N PHE A 157 19.25 -8.27 8.55
CA PHE A 157 19.83 -9.37 7.80
C PHE A 157 20.12 -8.96 6.36
N ASP A 158 21.28 -9.39 5.85
CA ASP A 158 21.57 -9.40 4.43
C ASP A 158 21.30 -10.81 3.89
N ILE A 159 20.17 -10.94 3.21
CA ILE A 159 19.76 -12.16 2.52
C ILE A 159 19.81 -11.90 1.02
N SER A 160 20.54 -12.75 0.30
CA SER A 160 20.67 -12.64 -1.15
C SER A 160 20.52 -14.02 -1.79
N GLU A 161 19.73 -14.08 -2.86
CA GLU A 161 19.51 -15.30 -3.66
C GLU A 161 19.12 -16.53 -2.84
N GLY A 162 18.27 -16.35 -1.80
CA GLY A 162 17.83 -17.45 -0.96
C GLY A 162 18.91 -17.99 -0.01
N LYS A 163 19.91 -17.16 0.34
CA LYS A 163 20.93 -17.48 1.35
C LYS A 163 21.09 -16.33 2.33
N LEU A 164 21.23 -16.66 3.61
CA LEU A 164 21.68 -15.74 4.63
C LEU A 164 23.17 -15.46 4.40
N VAL A 165 23.50 -14.23 4.00
CA VAL A 165 24.89 -13.81 3.74
C VAL A 165 25.50 -13.30 5.03
N ASP A 166 24.85 -12.34 5.68
CA ASP A 166 25.31 -11.78 6.94
C ASP A 166 24.18 -11.11 7.73
N TYR A 167 24.51 -10.58 8.91
CA TYR A 167 23.61 -9.72 9.68
C TYR A 167 24.38 -8.63 10.41
N TYR A 168 23.67 -7.55 10.73
CA TYR A 168 24.19 -6.37 11.41
C TYR A 168 23.30 -6.04 12.60
N ASP A 169 23.90 -5.92 13.78
CA ASP A 169 23.21 -5.42 14.97
C ASP A 169 23.38 -3.90 15.01
N SER A 170 22.29 -3.15 15.22
CA SER A 170 22.31 -1.69 15.09
C SER A 170 23.18 -1.02 16.17
N GLU A 171 24.37 -0.57 15.76
CA GLU A 171 24.96 0.73 16.12
C GLU A 171 24.76 1.67 14.91
N ALA A 172 24.47 2.95 15.11
CA ALA A 172 23.99 3.89 14.06
C ALA A 172 24.81 3.94 12.74
N ALA A 173 26.07 3.48 12.74
CA ALA A 173 26.92 3.40 11.55
C ALA A 173 26.55 2.26 10.57
N ALA A 174 25.88 1.21 11.03
CA ALA A 174 25.53 0.04 10.20
C ALA A 174 24.38 0.32 9.21
N ASP A 175 23.49 1.26 9.54
CA ASP A 175 22.33 1.59 8.70
C ASP A 175 22.73 2.31 7.40
N ASP A 176 23.77 3.16 7.45
CA ASP A 176 24.24 3.90 6.27
C ASP A 176 25.00 3.01 5.27
N GLU A 177 25.79 2.05 5.74
CA GLU A 177 26.50 1.10 4.87
C GLU A 177 25.52 0.20 4.12
N LEU A 178 24.52 -0.31 4.84
CA LEU A 178 23.45 -1.12 4.25
C LEU A 178 22.61 -0.30 3.25
N LEU A 179 22.25 0.94 3.61
CA LEU A 179 21.53 1.84 2.72
C LEU A 179 22.33 2.11 1.43
N ASN A 180 23.61 2.40 1.53
CA ASN A 180 24.49 2.61 0.37
C ASN A 180 24.56 1.37 -0.53
N LYS A 181 24.65 0.18 0.07
CA LYS A 181 24.63 -1.10 -0.66
C LYS A 181 23.32 -1.30 -1.42
N TYR A 182 22.19 -0.92 -0.84
CA TYR A 182 20.89 -1.00 -1.50
C TYR A 182 20.73 0.05 -2.61
N LEU A 183 21.17 1.30 -2.37
CA LEU A 183 21.13 2.38 -3.36
C LEU A 183 22.01 2.10 -4.60
N ALA A 184 23.06 1.29 -4.46
CA ALA A 184 23.91 0.88 -5.57
C ALA A 184 23.24 -0.09 -6.55
N LYS A 185 22.06 -0.65 -6.23
CA LYS A 185 21.30 -1.54 -7.11
C LYS A 185 20.35 -0.78 -8.04
N ASN A 186 19.79 -1.48 -9.03
CA ASN A 186 18.83 -0.92 -9.99
C ASN A 186 17.59 -0.32 -9.29
N LYS A 187 17.10 0.84 -9.74
CA LYS A 187 15.97 1.59 -9.11
C LYS A 187 14.71 0.77 -8.82
N GLN A 188 14.38 -0.22 -9.65
CA GLN A 188 13.22 -1.12 -9.44
C GLN A 188 13.47 -2.13 -8.30
N ALA A 189 14.71 -2.60 -8.16
CA ALA A 189 15.14 -3.45 -7.05
C ALA A 189 15.26 -2.64 -5.75
N VAL A 190 15.71 -1.40 -5.85
CA VAL A 190 15.87 -0.45 -4.72
C VAL A 190 14.57 -0.25 -3.95
N LEU A 191 13.43 0.00 -4.61
CA LEU A 191 12.14 0.19 -3.91
C LEU A 191 11.69 -1.02 -3.10
N ASN A 192 11.98 -2.22 -3.62
CA ASN A 192 11.64 -3.46 -2.96
C ASN A 192 12.52 -3.75 -1.73
N GLU A 193 13.71 -3.15 -1.67
CA GLU A 193 14.72 -3.37 -0.63
C GLU A 193 14.76 -2.25 0.42
N ILE A 194 14.11 -1.11 0.17
CA ILE A 194 14.09 0.05 1.10
C ILE A 194 13.30 -0.21 2.39
N ILE A 195 12.40 -1.21 2.45
CA ILE A 195 11.59 -1.47 3.66
C ILE A 195 12.47 -1.72 4.89
N ALA A 196 13.62 -2.38 4.72
CA ALA A 196 14.57 -2.63 5.80
C ALA A 196 15.28 -1.37 6.30
N THR A 197 15.33 -0.33 5.47
CA THR A 197 16.07 0.92 5.67
C THR A 197 15.16 2.14 5.83
N ILE A 198 13.86 1.93 6.07
CA ILE A 198 12.94 3.05 6.37
C ILE A 198 13.45 3.71 7.65
N GLN A 199 13.69 5.02 7.56
CA GLN A 199 14.13 5.82 8.70
C GLN A 199 12.95 6.12 9.63
N LYS A 200 13.23 6.41 10.91
CA LYS A 200 12.20 6.72 11.90
C LYS A 200 11.21 7.80 11.42
N GLU A 201 11.71 8.92 10.91
CA GLU A 201 10.87 10.05 10.46
C GLU A 201 9.97 9.67 9.28
N GLN A 202 10.46 8.79 8.39
CA GLN A 202 9.66 8.26 7.29
C GLN A 202 8.59 7.29 7.81
N ASN A 203 8.95 6.44 8.76
CA ASN A 203 8.04 5.49 9.40
C ASN A 203 6.92 6.22 10.16
N ASP A 204 7.23 7.32 10.86
CA ASP A 204 6.23 8.17 11.52
C ASP A 204 5.19 8.69 10.51
N ILE A 205 5.65 9.18 9.35
CA ILE A 205 4.77 9.65 8.26
C ILE A 205 3.95 8.48 7.68
N ILE A 206 4.54 7.29 7.53
CA ILE A 206 3.85 6.10 6.99
C ILE A 206 2.73 5.67 7.95
N ARG A 207 3.01 5.62 9.25
CA ARG A 207 2.10 5.06 10.26
C ARG A 207 1.07 6.05 10.82
N MET A 208 1.25 7.35 10.55
CA MET A 208 0.35 8.40 11.01
C MET A 208 -1.11 8.14 10.62
N SER A 209 -2.05 8.45 11.51
CA SER A 209 -3.48 8.18 11.31
C SER A 209 -4.02 8.79 10.00
N PRO A 210 -4.96 8.12 9.30
CA PRO A 210 -5.63 8.71 8.13
C PRO A 210 -6.71 9.73 8.49
N LYS A 211 -6.98 9.98 9.78
CA LYS A 211 -8.06 10.85 10.27
C LYS A 211 -7.82 12.35 10.09
N HIS A 212 -6.66 12.76 9.58
CA HIS A 212 -6.33 14.16 9.36
C HIS A 212 -5.55 14.35 8.05
N ASN A 213 -5.58 15.59 7.54
CA ASN A 213 -4.78 15.97 6.39
C ASN A 213 -3.29 15.94 6.74
N LEU A 214 -2.45 15.55 5.79
CA LEU A 214 -0.99 15.45 5.96
C LEU A 214 -0.28 16.09 4.76
N ILE A 215 0.63 17.02 5.06
CA ILE A 215 1.51 17.64 4.06
C ILE A 215 2.92 17.14 4.30
N VAL A 216 3.51 16.50 3.29
CA VAL A 216 4.89 15.98 3.36
C VAL A 216 5.79 16.86 2.50
N GLN A 217 6.68 17.61 3.16
CA GLN A 217 7.66 18.49 2.52
C GLN A 217 9.07 17.91 2.68
N GLY A 218 9.87 17.95 1.63
CA GLY A 218 11.25 17.47 1.66
C GLY A 218 12.01 17.79 0.38
N VAL A 219 13.34 17.75 0.43
CA VAL A 219 14.22 18.05 -0.70
C VAL A 219 14.12 17.00 -1.82
N ALA A 220 14.61 17.31 -3.01
CA ALA A 220 14.69 16.33 -4.09
C ALA A 220 15.52 15.10 -3.64
N GLY A 221 15.05 13.90 -3.99
CA GLY A 221 15.72 12.64 -3.59
C GLY A 221 15.40 12.12 -2.19
N SER A 222 14.65 12.87 -1.35
CA SER A 222 14.33 12.45 0.03
C SER A 222 13.34 11.28 0.17
N GLY A 223 13.02 10.56 -0.91
CA GLY A 223 12.13 9.39 -0.86
C GLY A 223 10.63 9.66 -0.72
N LYS A 224 10.14 10.90 -0.91
CA LYS A 224 8.70 11.26 -0.72
C LYS A 224 7.72 10.33 -1.43
N THR A 225 7.97 10.02 -2.70
CA THR A 225 7.10 9.11 -3.47
C THR A 225 7.10 7.70 -2.88
N THR A 226 8.26 7.22 -2.44
CA THR A 226 8.42 5.92 -1.75
C THR A 226 7.64 5.91 -0.44
N VAL A 227 7.79 6.95 0.39
CA VAL A 227 7.02 7.13 1.64
C VAL A 227 5.51 7.12 1.37
N ALA A 228 5.05 7.81 0.32
CA ALA A 228 3.64 7.83 -0.05
C ALA A 228 3.11 6.44 -0.43
N MET A 229 3.86 5.67 -1.23
CA MET A 229 3.47 4.31 -1.62
C MET A 229 3.44 3.35 -0.42
N HIS A 230 4.45 3.40 0.46
CA HIS A 230 4.46 2.62 1.69
C HIS A 230 3.33 3.02 2.64
N ARG A 231 3.01 4.32 2.73
CA ARG A 231 1.85 4.82 3.48
C ARG A 231 0.55 4.22 2.97
N ILE A 232 0.30 4.23 1.67
CA ILE A 232 -0.90 3.61 1.09
C ILE A 232 -0.99 2.13 1.46
N SER A 233 0.11 1.38 1.31
CA SER A 233 0.15 -0.05 1.69
C SER A 233 -0.08 -0.28 3.18
N TYR A 234 0.48 0.55 4.05
CA TYR A 234 0.24 0.50 5.50
C TYR A 234 -1.22 0.81 5.86
N LEU A 235 -1.81 1.84 5.23
CA LEU A 235 -3.19 2.25 5.49
C LEU A 235 -4.18 1.16 5.07
N LEU A 236 -4.00 0.55 3.90
CA LEU A 236 -4.85 -0.55 3.45
C LEU A 236 -4.73 -1.79 4.33
N TYR A 237 -3.53 -2.04 4.89
CA TYR A 237 -3.32 -3.17 5.80
C TYR A 237 -4.00 -2.94 7.17
N ASN A 238 -3.84 -1.76 7.77
CA ASN A 238 -4.31 -1.50 9.15
C ASN A 238 -5.71 -0.88 9.23
N TYR A 239 -6.23 -0.33 8.14
CA TYR A 239 -7.54 0.33 8.10
C TYR A 239 -8.44 -0.25 6.99
N GLY A 240 -8.17 -1.47 6.53
CA GLY A 240 -8.90 -2.12 5.43
C GLY A 240 -10.42 -2.23 5.64
N ASP A 241 -10.87 -2.30 6.89
CA ASP A 241 -12.30 -2.29 7.24
C ASP A 241 -13.01 -0.98 6.87
N TYR A 242 -12.26 0.14 6.85
CA TYR A 242 -12.76 1.49 6.56
C TYR A 242 -12.31 2.00 5.19
N LEU A 243 -11.15 1.54 4.70
CA LEU A 243 -10.48 2.02 3.52
C LEU A 243 -10.30 0.87 2.54
N ARG A 244 -11.15 0.83 1.52
CA ARG A 244 -11.02 -0.11 0.40
C ARG A 244 -10.11 0.46 -0.67
N PRO A 245 -9.36 -0.36 -1.43
CA PRO A 245 -8.47 0.12 -2.48
C PRO A 245 -9.16 1.02 -3.52
N GLU A 246 -10.42 0.73 -3.85
CA GLU A 246 -11.20 1.49 -4.83
C GLU A 246 -11.56 2.90 -4.35
N ALA A 247 -11.48 3.14 -3.03
CA ALA A 247 -11.69 4.47 -2.44
C ALA A 247 -10.44 5.37 -2.54
N PHE A 248 -9.28 4.82 -2.92
CA PHE A 248 -8.06 5.60 -3.12
C PHE A 248 -7.96 6.12 -4.55
N TYR A 249 -7.60 7.41 -4.65
CA TYR A 249 -7.23 8.03 -5.91
C TYR A 249 -5.85 8.70 -5.81
N ILE A 250 -4.98 8.38 -6.76
CA ILE A 250 -3.67 9.03 -6.90
C ILE A 250 -3.75 10.05 -8.03
N ILE A 251 -3.53 11.31 -7.68
CA ILE A 251 -3.47 12.41 -8.65
C ILE A 251 -2.01 12.75 -8.91
N GLY A 252 -1.56 12.55 -10.13
CA GLY A 252 -0.17 12.78 -10.55
C GLY A 252 -0.03 13.95 -11.52
N SER A 253 1.19 14.46 -11.66
CA SER A 253 1.49 15.50 -12.63
C SER A 253 1.56 15.00 -14.07
N ASN A 254 1.79 13.70 -14.29
CA ASN A 254 1.79 13.09 -15.62
C ASN A 254 1.59 11.56 -15.56
N LYS A 255 1.24 10.97 -16.71
CA LYS A 255 0.97 9.53 -16.85
C LYS A 255 2.20 8.65 -16.61
N MET A 256 3.42 9.14 -16.84
CA MET A 256 4.63 8.34 -16.64
C MET A 256 4.89 8.09 -15.16
N LEU A 257 4.77 9.14 -14.32
CA LEU A 257 4.87 9.04 -12.87
C LEU A 257 3.78 8.13 -12.30
N LEU A 258 2.56 8.30 -12.77
CA LEU A 258 1.43 7.45 -12.39
C LEU A 258 1.68 5.97 -12.73
N LYS A 259 2.10 5.69 -13.98
CA LYS A 259 2.49 4.33 -14.41
C LYS A 259 3.58 3.72 -13.53
N TYR A 260 4.58 4.51 -13.16
CA TYR A 260 5.64 4.08 -12.26
C TYR A 260 5.09 3.71 -10.87
N ILE A 261 4.26 4.57 -10.27
CA ILE A 261 3.62 4.29 -8.98
C ILE A 261 2.76 3.03 -9.06
N THR A 262 1.93 2.88 -10.10
CA THR A 262 1.12 1.68 -10.30
C THR A 262 1.91 0.41 -10.59
N GLY A 263 3.12 0.52 -11.12
CA GLY A 263 3.97 -0.64 -11.35
C GLY A 263 4.59 -1.20 -10.06
N VAL A 264 4.61 -0.40 -8.98
CA VAL A 264 5.29 -0.74 -7.72
C VAL A 264 4.32 -1.13 -6.61
N LEU A 265 3.10 -0.59 -6.60
CA LEU A 265 2.08 -0.92 -5.61
C LEU A 265 1.64 -2.41 -5.60
N PRO A 266 1.52 -3.12 -6.73
CA PRO A 266 1.19 -4.55 -6.74
C PRO A 266 2.24 -5.37 -5.97
N ASP A 267 3.50 -4.98 -6.12
CA ASP A 267 4.61 -5.53 -5.37
C ASP A 267 4.37 -5.34 -3.84
N LEU A 268 3.82 -4.21 -3.42
CA LEU A 268 3.46 -3.95 -2.01
C LEU A 268 2.14 -4.61 -1.56
N GLY A 269 1.57 -5.50 -2.39
CA GLY A 269 0.33 -6.22 -2.12
C GLY A 269 -0.91 -5.33 -2.20
N VAL A 270 -0.88 -4.32 -3.07
CA VAL A 270 -1.95 -3.34 -3.23
C VAL A 270 -2.30 -3.17 -4.71
N ASP A 271 -3.55 -3.43 -5.06
CA ASP A 271 -4.11 -3.28 -6.41
C ASP A 271 -5.46 -2.52 -6.37
N GLY A 272 -5.99 -2.13 -7.53
CA GLY A 272 -7.37 -1.65 -7.65
C GLY A 272 -7.65 -0.18 -7.33
N PHE A 273 -6.62 0.66 -7.18
CA PHE A 273 -6.79 2.09 -6.92
C PHE A 273 -6.97 2.89 -8.22
N GLY A 274 -7.74 3.96 -8.12
CA GLY A 274 -7.91 4.92 -9.20
C GLY A 274 -6.68 5.81 -9.37
N GLN A 275 -6.37 6.19 -10.60
CA GLN A 275 -5.36 7.20 -10.87
C GLN A 275 -5.80 8.13 -11.98
N MET A 276 -5.37 9.38 -11.91
CA MET A 276 -5.61 10.36 -12.97
C MET A 276 -4.58 11.48 -12.92
N THR A 277 -4.36 12.15 -14.05
CA THR A 277 -3.63 13.42 -14.04
C THR A 277 -4.53 14.55 -13.54
N MET A 278 -3.92 15.70 -13.25
CA MET A 278 -4.69 16.89 -12.88
C MET A 278 -5.63 17.33 -14.00
N GLU A 279 -5.21 17.19 -15.27
CA GLU A 279 -6.06 17.47 -16.44
C GLU A 279 -7.28 16.56 -16.50
N GLU A 280 -7.07 15.26 -16.28
CA GLU A 280 -8.13 14.25 -16.29
C GLU A 280 -9.13 14.50 -15.15
N LEU A 281 -8.66 14.94 -13.98
CA LEU A 281 -9.53 15.32 -12.86
C LEU A 281 -10.44 16.49 -13.24
N PHE A 282 -9.90 17.58 -13.77
CA PHE A 282 -10.73 18.74 -14.14
C PHE A 282 -11.71 18.40 -15.26
N THR A 283 -11.28 17.62 -16.25
CA THR A 283 -12.15 17.12 -17.32
C THR A 283 -13.32 16.33 -16.75
N ARG A 284 -13.03 15.43 -15.80
CA ARG A 284 -14.05 14.62 -15.12
C ARG A 284 -15.03 15.47 -14.29
N LEU A 285 -14.56 16.53 -13.64
CA LEU A 285 -15.40 17.43 -12.83
C LEU A 285 -16.39 18.25 -13.67
N MET A 286 -16.06 18.55 -14.93
CA MET A 286 -16.95 19.26 -15.85
C MET A 286 -18.02 18.34 -16.47
N TYR A 287 -17.91 17.02 -16.31
CA TYR A 287 -18.86 16.00 -16.77
C TYR A 287 -19.50 16.28 -18.15
N THR A 288 -20.75 16.74 -18.20
CA THR A 288 -21.50 17.02 -19.45
C THR A 288 -21.06 18.30 -20.17
N ASP A 289 -20.45 19.24 -19.46
CA ASP A 289 -20.06 20.54 -20.01
C ASP A 289 -18.75 20.45 -20.79
N TRP A 290 -17.98 19.36 -20.61
CA TRP A 290 -16.78 19.10 -21.38
C TRP A 290 -17.06 18.31 -22.65
N ASP A 291 -16.95 18.99 -23.79
CA ASP A 291 -16.94 18.39 -25.12
C ASP A 291 -15.52 18.43 -25.72
N PRO A 292 -14.83 17.27 -25.88
CA PRO A 292 -13.48 17.23 -26.44
C PRO A 292 -13.42 17.61 -27.93
N PHE A 293 -14.56 17.68 -28.63
CA PHE A 293 -14.63 18.18 -30.00
C PHE A 293 -14.73 19.72 -30.06
N ARG A 294 -15.15 20.37 -28.96
CA ARG A 294 -15.28 21.84 -28.88
C ARG A 294 -14.18 22.50 -28.06
N TYR A 295 -13.72 21.82 -27.01
CA TYR A 295 -12.77 22.37 -26.05
C TYR A 295 -11.49 21.55 -26.06
N CYS A 296 -10.37 22.25 -25.92
CA CYS A 296 -9.06 21.64 -25.74
C CYS A 296 -8.38 22.22 -24.51
N ILE A 297 -7.55 21.40 -23.87
CA ILE A 297 -6.71 21.85 -22.76
C ILE A 297 -5.60 22.69 -23.36
N ARG A 298 -5.55 23.96 -22.97
CA ARG A 298 -4.49 24.86 -23.39
C ARG A 298 -3.26 24.60 -22.53
N GLU A 299 -2.16 24.18 -23.16
CA GLU A 299 -0.87 24.13 -22.49
C GLU A 299 -0.50 25.55 -22.02
N THR A 300 -0.21 25.67 -20.74
CA THR A 300 0.26 26.90 -20.14
C THR A 300 1.78 26.91 -20.18
N ASP A 301 2.36 27.90 -20.84
CA ASP A 301 3.77 28.20 -20.69
C ASP A 301 3.99 28.82 -19.31
N THR A 302 4.96 28.32 -18.55
CA THR A 302 5.32 28.88 -17.22
C THR A 302 5.80 30.33 -17.31
N THR A 303 6.11 30.81 -18.52
CA THR A 303 6.46 32.20 -18.80
C THR A 303 5.27 33.10 -19.12
N ASP A 304 4.05 32.57 -19.32
CA ASP A 304 2.83 33.36 -19.57
C ASP A 304 2.34 34.03 -18.26
N PRO A 305 2.44 35.37 -18.13
CA PRO A 305 2.03 36.06 -16.92
C PRO A 305 0.52 35.96 -16.65
N ALA A 306 -0.30 35.74 -17.68
CA ALA A 306 -1.75 35.59 -17.54
C ALA A 306 -2.13 34.23 -16.95
N ALA A 307 -1.39 33.16 -17.31
CA ALA A 307 -1.58 31.83 -16.75
C ALA A 307 -1.23 31.81 -15.25
N ALA A 308 -0.11 32.43 -14.88
CA ALA A 308 0.29 32.57 -13.48
C ALA A 308 -0.78 33.30 -12.63
N ARG A 309 -1.45 34.30 -13.22
CA ARG A 309 -2.46 35.11 -12.52
C ARG A 309 -3.67 34.28 -12.05
N LYS A 310 -4.16 33.36 -12.91
CA LYS A 310 -5.35 32.54 -12.62
C LYS A 310 -5.11 31.49 -11.52
N GLY A 311 -3.86 31.07 -11.31
CA GLY A 311 -3.48 30.14 -10.24
C GLY A 311 -3.33 30.78 -8.85
N THR A 312 -3.46 32.11 -8.74
CA THR A 312 -3.24 32.82 -7.47
C THR A 312 -4.45 32.78 -6.56
N GLY A 313 -4.21 32.77 -5.24
CA GLY A 313 -5.27 32.92 -4.25
C GLY A 313 -5.98 34.29 -4.29
N GLU A 314 -5.36 35.31 -4.90
CA GLU A 314 -6.03 36.60 -5.14
C GLU A 314 -7.09 36.47 -6.24
N PHE A 315 -6.76 35.83 -7.36
CA PHE A 315 -7.72 35.57 -8.42
C PHE A 315 -8.89 34.73 -7.91
N PHE A 316 -8.62 33.66 -7.14
CA PHE A 316 -9.67 32.85 -6.52
C PHE A 316 -10.62 33.69 -5.67
N ARG A 317 -10.08 34.58 -4.80
CA ARG A 317 -10.90 35.46 -3.96
C ARG A 317 -11.75 36.43 -4.79
N LYS A 318 -11.18 37.04 -5.82
CA LYS A 318 -11.90 37.94 -6.74
C LYS A 318 -13.01 37.22 -7.49
N LEU A 319 -12.72 36.02 -8.01
CA LEU A 319 -13.71 35.19 -8.69
C LEU A 319 -14.84 34.79 -7.74
N LYS A 320 -14.52 34.39 -6.50
CA LYS A 320 -15.52 34.08 -5.48
C LYS A 320 -16.42 35.30 -5.20
N SER A 321 -15.84 36.47 -4.95
CA SER A 321 -16.64 37.69 -4.70
C SER A 321 -17.53 38.06 -5.89
N PHE A 322 -17.04 37.90 -7.12
CA PHE A 322 -17.84 38.12 -8.32
C PHE A 322 -19.02 37.15 -8.40
N LEU A 323 -18.80 35.85 -8.11
CA LEU A 323 -19.86 34.84 -8.10
C LEU A 323 -20.89 35.12 -7.00
N ASP A 324 -20.45 35.46 -5.78
CA ASP A 324 -21.33 35.80 -4.67
C ASP A 324 -22.23 37.01 -5.04
N GLU A 325 -21.69 38.04 -5.70
CA GLU A 325 -22.46 39.19 -6.18
C GLU A 325 -23.41 38.83 -7.33
N TYR A 326 -22.95 38.02 -8.28
CA TYR A 326 -23.76 37.55 -9.40
C TYR A 326 -24.96 36.73 -8.90
N GLU A 327 -24.76 35.80 -7.97
CA GLU A 327 -25.83 35.02 -7.36
C GLU A 327 -26.87 35.92 -6.69
N TRP A 328 -26.43 36.93 -5.93
CA TRP A 328 -27.34 37.89 -5.28
C TRP A 328 -28.15 38.75 -6.24
N GLN A 329 -27.62 39.03 -7.43
CA GLN A 329 -28.32 39.83 -8.43
C GLN A 329 -29.32 39.02 -9.27
N TYR A 330 -29.03 37.73 -9.49
CA TYR A 330 -29.77 36.91 -10.45
C TYR A 330 -30.64 35.81 -9.82
N ILE A 331 -30.35 35.38 -8.59
CA ILE A 331 -31.22 34.50 -7.82
C ILE A 331 -32.29 35.37 -7.16
N LYS A 332 -33.55 35.10 -7.49
CA LYS A 332 -34.68 35.80 -6.86
C LYS A 332 -34.68 35.50 -5.36
N THR A 333 -34.62 36.56 -4.56
CA THR A 333 -34.74 36.52 -3.09
C THR A 333 -36.17 36.77 -2.62
N ASP A 334 -37.14 36.74 -3.54
CA ASP A 334 -38.56 36.89 -3.22
C ASP A 334 -38.99 35.78 -2.24
N ASP A 335 -39.75 36.16 -1.21
CA ASP A 335 -40.34 35.20 -0.28
C ASP A 335 -41.25 34.24 -1.06
N ILE A 336 -41.05 32.93 -0.87
CA ILE A 336 -42.00 31.92 -1.37
C ILE A 336 -43.19 31.93 -0.42
N ILE A 337 -44.20 32.73 -0.76
CA ILE A 337 -45.48 32.72 -0.06
C ILE A 337 -46.28 31.54 -0.62
N LEU A 338 -46.34 30.45 0.16
CA LEU A 338 -47.24 29.34 -0.12
C LEU A 338 -48.68 29.83 0.09
N ASP A 339 -49.47 29.90 -0.98
CA ASP A 339 -50.91 30.17 -0.87
C ASP A 339 -51.60 28.95 -0.22
N PRO A 340 -52.12 29.06 1.01
CA PRO A 340 -52.79 27.95 1.68
C PRO A 340 -54.02 27.44 0.91
N ASN A 341 -54.57 28.24 -0.01
CA ASN A 341 -55.74 27.89 -0.79
C ASN A 341 -55.41 27.21 -2.14
N GLN A 342 -54.14 27.18 -2.57
CA GLN A 342 -53.71 26.43 -3.75
C GLN A 342 -53.44 24.95 -3.46
N PHE A 343 -53.29 24.57 -2.19
CA PHE A 343 -53.26 23.17 -1.76
C PHE A 343 -54.69 22.70 -1.47
N THR A 344 -55.44 22.38 -2.52
CA THR A 344 -56.77 21.75 -2.40
C THR A 344 -56.73 20.23 -2.20
N GLU A 345 -55.56 19.65 -1.96
CA GLU A 345 -55.44 18.28 -1.47
C GLU A 345 -54.73 18.31 -0.11
N GLY A 346 -55.47 17.87 0.91
CA GLY A 346 -55.29 18.17 2.32
C GLY A 346 -53.92 17.83 2.92
N PHE A 347 -53.48 18.69 3.83
CA PHE A 347 -52.86 18.18 5.05
C PHE A 347 -53.98 17.54 5.88
N GLU A 348 -54.19 16.24 5.70
CA GLU A 348 -54.85 15.44 6.74
C GLU A 348 -53.94 15.49 7.96
N ASN A 349 -54.44 16.11 9.03
CA ASN A 349 -53.82 16.00 10.34
C ASN A 349 -54.06 14.57 10.83
N ASP A 350 -53.02 13.73 10.78
CA ASP A 350 -52.87 12.54 11.62
C ASP A 350 -51.78 12.78 12.68
#